data_AF-T1H483-F1
#
_entry.id   AF-T1H483-F1
#
_cell.length_a   1.000
_cell.length_b   1.000
_cell.length_c   1.000
_cell.angle_alpha   90.00
_cell.angle_beta   90.00
_cell.angle_gamma   90.00
#
_symmetry.space_group_name_H-M   'P 1'
#
loop_
_entity.id
_entity.type
_entity.pdbx_description
1 polymer ?
#
loop_
_entity_poly.entity_id
_entity_poly.type
_entity_poly.pdbx_seq_one_letter_code
_entity_poly.pdbx_strand_id
1 'polypeptide(L)'
;MYGMSLARYKLCPDVKTKGIFGMKPLVLFTSEESHYSFKKDAHWLGIGTDNCIAVKTNNQGQMSPLDLEDKVIRALAEDKQPFFVNATAGSTVLGAFDDLNAIADVCEKYKLWLHVDAAHGGSVMLSKNHKHLLKGVERTISLA
;
A
#
# COMPACT_ATOMS: atom_id res chain seq x y z
N MET A 1 -3.18 -7.93 -6.09
CA MET A 1 -3.26 -7.64 -7.54
C MET A 1 -4.39 -6.67 -7.94
N TYR A 2 -5.67 -7.01 -7.69
CA TYR A 2 -6.80 -6.20 -8.18
C TYR A 2 -6.81 -4.76 -7.65
N GLY A 3 -6.58 -4.55 -6.35
CA GLY A 3 -6.50 -3.20 -5.77
C GLY A 3 -5.47 -2.32 -6.48
N MET A 4 -4.29 -2.86 -6.75
CA MET A 4 -3.22 -2.15 -7.46
C MET A 4 -3.57 -1.85 -8.94
N SER A 5 -4.23 -2.78 -9.62
CA SER A 5 -4.71 -2.58 -10.99
C SER A 5 -5.77 -1.47 -11.07
N LEU A 6 -6.70 -1.44 -10.11
CA LEU A 6 -7.72 -0.39 -10.00
C LEU A 6 -7.10 0.97 -9.68
N ALA A 7 -6.14 1.03 -8.76
CA ALA A 7 -5.40 2.25 -8.45
C ALA A 7 -4.69 2.83 -9.67
N ARG A 8 -4.02 1.96 -10.44
CA ARG A 8 -3.36 2.35 -11.68
C ARG A 8 -4.36 2.88 -12.72
N TYR A 9 -5.50 2.22 -12.89
CA TYR A 9 -6.55 2.67 -13.80
C TYR A 9 -7.17 4.01 -13.37
N LYS A 10 -7.37 4.22 -12.05
CA LYS A 10 -7.87 5.47 -11.50
C LYS A 10 -6.91 6.64 -11.77
N LEU A 11 -5.61 6.40 -11.66
CA LEU A 11 -4.58 7.41 -11.94
C LEU A 11 -4.42 7.67 -13.45
N CYS A 12 -4.34 6.61 -14.26
CA CYS A 12 -4.11 6.70 -15.71
C CYS A 12 -4.96 5.66 -16.44
N PRO A 13 -6.21 6.00 -16.85
CA PRO A 13 -7.11 5.04 -17.49
C PRO A 13 -6.62 4.58 -18.87
N ASP A 14 -5.84 5.41 -19.55
CA ASP A 14 -5.22 5.15 -20.84
C ASP A 14 -4.30 3.91 -20.84
N VAL A 15 -3.76 3.53 -19.67
CA VAL A 15 -2.93 2.33 -19.51
C VAL A 15 -3.64 1.06 -19.99
N LYS A 16 -4.97 1.05 -19.96
CA LYS A 16 -5.81 -0.07 -20.39
C LYS A 16 -5.66 -0.37 -21.89
N THR A 17 -5.41 0.65 -22.71
CA THR A 17 -5.31 0.50 -24.17
C THR A 17 -3.91 0.81 -24.70
N LYS A 18 -3.18 1.74 -24.09
CA LYS A 18 -1.84 2.18 -24.53
C LYS A 18 -0.69 1.46 -23.81
N GLY A 19 -0.97 0.74 -22.72
CA GLY A 19 0.06 0.17 -21.86
C GLY A 19 0.80 1.23 -21.03
N ILE A 20 1.90 0.82 -20.40
CA ILE A 20 2.70 1.64 -19.48
C ILE A 20 3.89 2.37 -20.13
N PHE A 21 4.14 2.12 -21.42
CA PHE A 21 5.32 2.65 -22.11
C PHE A 21 5.27 4.17 -22.20
N GLY A 22 6.37 4.84 -21.87
CA GLY A 22 6.47 6.31 -21.90
C GLY A 22 5.81 7.04 -20.72
N MET A 23 5.21 6.31 -19.77
CA MET A 23 4.73 6.90 -18.52
C MET A 23 5.88 7.15 -17.54
N LYS A 24 5.69 8.09 -16.61
CA LYS A 24 6.57 8.20 -15.44
C LYS A 24 6.58 6.87 -14.68
N PRO A 25 7.73 6.43 -14.11
CA PRO A 25 7.79 5.22 -13.31
C PRO A 25 6.78 5.26 -12.17
N LEU A 26 5.83 4.32 -12.16
CA LEU A 26 4.84 4.20 -11.09
C LEU A 26 5.50 3.59 -9.86
N VAL A 27 5.25 4.15 -8.67
CA VAL A 27 5.84 3.66 -7.41
C VAL A 27 4.75 3.28 -6.43
N LEU A 28 4.90 2.10 -5.84
CA LEU A 28 4.06 1.62 -4.76
C LEU A 28 4.88 1.44 -3.47
N PHE A 29 4.21 1.57 -2.33
CA PHE A 29 4.79 1.42 -1.01
C PHE A 29 4.09 0.32 -0.26
N THR A 30 4.85 -0.50 0.46
CA THR A 30 4.32 -1.59 1.28
C THR A 30 5.25 -1.83 2.46
N SER A 31 4.75 -2.42 3.55
CA SER A 31 5.60 -2.75 4.71
C SER A 31 6.70 -3.73 4.32
N GLU A 32 7.89 -3.65 4.93
CA GLU A 32 8.90 -4.71 4.81
C GLU A 32 8.41 -6.07 5.35
N GLU A 33 7.42 -6.05 6.24
CA GLU A 33 6.71 -7.22 6.79
C GLU A 33 5.44 -7.59 5.99
N SER A 34 5.18 -6.93 4.86
CA SER A 34 4.03 -7.24 4.03
C SER A 34 4.18 -8.56 3.27
N HIS A 35 3.04 -9.13 2.85
CA HIS A 35 3.06 -10.36 2.06
C HIS A 35 3.80 -10.16 0.74
N TYR A 36 4.62 -11.14 0.34
CA TYR A 36 5.45 -11.06 -0.87
C TYR A 36 4.65 -10.87 -2.18
N SER A 37 3.33 -11.06 -2.15
CA SER A 37 2.45 -10.85 -3.31
C SER A 37 2.56 -9.45 -3.90
N PHE A 38 2.85 -8.41 -3.12
CA PHE A 38 2.97 -7.06 -3.66
C PHE A 38 4.17 -6.90 -4.60
N LYS A 39 5.30 -7.57 -4.33
CA LYS A 39 6.42 -7.64 -5.27
C LYS A 39 6.06 -8.44 -6.53
N LYS A 40 5.30 -9.55 -6.37
CA LYS A 40 4.79 -10.32 -7.52
C LYS A 40 3.83 -9.49 -8.36
N ASP A 41 2.92 -8.75 -7.75
CA ASP A 41 1.98 -7.86 -8.43
C ASP A 41 2.71 -6.78 -9.23
N ALA A 42 3.73 -6.14 -8.64
CA ALA A 42 4.54 -5.15 -9.33
C ALA A 42 5.24 -5.73 -10.57
N HIS A 43 5.75 -6.96 -10.47
CA HIS A 43 6.30 -7.69 -11.61
C HIS A 43 5.24 -7.98 -12.68
N TRP A 44 4.11 -8.58 -12.29
CA TRP A 44 3.05 -9.03 -13.22
C TRP A 44 2.34 -7.88 -13.92
N LEU A 45 2.19 -6.74 -13.24
CA LEU A 45 1.55 -5.55 -13.81
C LEU A 45 2.52 -4.71 -14.66
N GLY A 46 3.79 -5.11 -14.78
CA GLY A 46 4.80 -4.40 -15.56
C GLY A 46 5.38 -3.16 -14.86
N ILE A 47 5.09 -2.96 -13.57
CA ILE A 47 5.61 -1.83 -12.79
C ILE A 47 7.11 -2.03 -12.46
N GLY A 48 7.52 -3.28 -12.27
CA GLY A 48 8.89 -3.64 -11.89
C GLY A 48 9.09 -3.67 -10.38
N THR A 49 9.83 -4.67 -9.90
CA THR A 49 10.04 -4.90 -8.46
C THR A 49 10.81 -3.78 -7.77
N ASP A 50 11.67 -3.08 -8.50
CA ASP A 50 12.47 -1.96 -7.98
C ASP A 50 11.61 -0.74 -7.63
N ASN A 51 10.40 -0.68 -8.19
CA ASN A 51 9.40 0.34 -7.89
C ASN A 51 8.42 -0.11 -6.78
N CYS A 52 8.62 -1.29 -6.20
CA CYS A 52 7.92 -1.76 -5.00
C CYS A 52 8.78 -1.45 -3.77
N ILE A 53 8.55 -0.28 -3.19
CA ILE A 53 9.39 0.27 -2.14
C ILE A 53 8.91 -0.25 -0.78
N ALA A 54 9.78 -1.02 -0.11
CA ALA A 54 9.55 -1.46 1.26
C ALA A 54 9.66 -0.27 2.21
N VAL A 55 8.68 -0.09 3.10
CA VAL A 55 8.65 0.89 4.19
C VAL A 55 9.11 0.21 5.48
N LYS A 56 9.92 0.91 6.27
CA LYS A 56 10.47 0.39 7.53
C LYS A 56 9.36 0.14 8.53
N THR A 57 9.57 -0.84 9.38
CA THR A 57 8.69 -1.15 10.50
C THR A 57 9.30 -0.75 11.84
N ASN A 58 8.44 -0.59 12.85
CA ASN A 58 8.87 -0.48 14.23
C ASN A 58 9.16 -1.87 14.83
N ASN A 59 9.57 -1.92 16.10
CA ASN A 59 9.88 -3.19 16.79
C ASN A 59 8.68 -4.15 16.94
N GLN A 60 7.46 -3.70 16.63
CA GLN A 60 6.24 -4.52 16.62
C GLN A 60 5.86 -4.99 15.21
N GLY A 61 6.68 -4.70 14.19
CA GLY A 61 6.40 -5.05 12.79
C GLY A 61 5.37 -4.16 12.11
N GLN A 62 5.03 -3.00 12.70
CA GLN A 62 4.08 -2.05 12.13
C GLN A 62 4.81 -1.02 11.26
N MET A 63 4.26 -0.72 10.08
CA MET A 63 4.79 0.27 9.15
C MET A 63 4.95 1.64 9.83
N SER A 64 6.08 2.29 9.59
CA SER A 64 6.35 3.66 10.04
C SER A 64 5.73 4.69 9.07
N PRO A 65 4.74 5.51 9.52
CA PRO A 65 4.15 6.56 8.68
C PRO A 65 5.16 7.65 8.28
N LEU A 66 6.15 7.92 9.14
CA LEU A 66 7.22 8.88 8.86
C LEU A 66 8.12 8.41 7.72
N ASP A 67 8.55 7.14 7.77
CA ASP A 67 9.39 6.56 6.71
C ASP A 67 8.59 6.39 5.40
N LEU A 68 7.29 6.12 5.48
CA LEU A 68 6.38 6.15 4.32
C LEU A 68 6.39 7.54 3.67
N GLU A 69 6.16 8.60 4.46
CA GLU A 69 6.14 9.97 3.95
C GLU A 69 7.48 10.37 3.32
N ASP A 70 8.60 10.08 3.98
CA ASP A 70 9.95 10.33 3.44
C ASP A 70 10.16 9.64 2.08
N LYS A 71 9.70 8.40 1.95
CA LYS A 71 9.80 7.63 0.71
C LYS A 71 8.90 8.16 -0.40
N VAL A 72 7.72 8.68 -0.06
CA VAL A 72 6.84 9.37 -1.01
C VAL A 72 7.51 10.64 -1.52
N ILE A 73 8.04 11.48 -0.63
CA ILE A 73 8.76 12.72 -0.99
C ILE A 73 9.94 12.40 -1.90
N ARG A 74 10.73 11.38 -1.55
CA ARG A 74 11.87 10.95 -2.36
C ARG A 74 11.44 10.49 -3.76
N ALA A 75 10.39 9.68 -3.87
CA ALA A 75 9.91 9.22 -5.17
C ALA A 75 9.45 10.39 -6.05
N LEU A 76 8.78 11.40 -5.47
CA LEU A 76 8.41 12.62 -6.18
C LEU A 76 9.65 13.41 -6.64
N ALA A 77 10.69 13.52 -5.79
CA ALA A 77 11.94 14.20 -6.13
C ALA A 77 12.73 13.49 -7.26
N GLU A 78 12.57 12.18 -7.40
CA GLU A 78 13.16 11.36 -8.47
C GLU A 78 12.32 11.36 -9.78
N ASP A 79 11.36 12.30 -9.92
CA ASP A 79 10.40 12.40 -11.03
C ASP A 79 9.57 11.12 -11.28
N LYS A 80 9.38 10.31 -10.23
CA LYS A 80 8.51 9.15 -10.26
C LYS A 80 7.09 9.53 -9.85
N GLN A 81 6.16 8.59 -10.05
CA GLN A 81 4.74 8.77 -9.76
C GLN A 81 4.28 7.79 -8.67
N PRO A 82 4.37 8.18 -7.39
CA PRO A 82 3.63 7.53 -6.30
C PRO A 82 2.15 7.37 -6.65
N PHE A 83 1.59 6.19 -6.41
CA PHE A 83 0.17 5.96 -6.68
C PHE A 83 -0.54 5.00 -5.71
N PHE A 84 0.19 4.16 -4.98
CA PHE A 84 -0.40 3.08 -4.19
C PHE A 84 0.37 2.84 -2.90
N VAL A 85 -0.36 2.66 -1.80
CA VAL A 85 0.16 2.24 -0.50
C VAL A 85 -0.63 1.01 -0.06
N ASN A 86 0.10 -0.06 0.28
CA ASN A 86 -0.46 -1.20 1.00
C ASN A 86 -0.13 -1.08 2.49
N ALA A 87 -1.17 -0.97 3.32
CA ALA A 87 -1.07 -1.20 4.76
C ALA A 87 -1.51 -2.63 5.08
N THR A 88 -0.80 -3.31 5.97
CA THR A 88 -1.10 -4.70 6.34
C THR A 88 -1.80 -4.75 7.70
N ALA A 89 -2.97 -5.39 7.71
CA ALA A 89 -3.73 -5.70 8.91
C ALA A 89 -3.62 -7.20 9.21
N GLY A 90 -2.63 -7.55 10.04
CA GLY A 90 -2.26 -8.92 10.35
C GLY A 90 -1.16 -9.44 9.42
N SER A 91 0.09 -9.05 9.68
CA SER A 91 1.25 -9.60 8.96
C SER A 91 1.39 -11.11 9.15
N THR A 92 1.96 -11.80 8.17
CA THR A 92 1.98 -13.27 8.15
C THR A 92 2.84 -13.89 9.24
N VAL A 93 3.95 -13.25 9.59
CA VAL A 93 4.91 -13.78 10.57
C VAL A 93 4.56 -13.32 11.98
N LEU A 94 4.39 -12.01 12.18
CA LEU A 94 4.21 -11.42 13.51
C LEU A 94 2.74 -11.18 13.89
N GLY A 95 1.81 -11.25 12.93
CA GLY A 95 0.42 -10.86 13.17
C GLY A 95 0.27 -9.36 13.43
N ALA A 96 1.20 -8.53 12.96
CA ALA A 96 1.24 -7.10 13.22
C ALA A 96 0.13 -6.35 12.47
N PHE A 97 -0.39 -5.28 13.06
CA PHE A 97 -1.39 -4.39 12.46
C PHE A 97 -0.79 -3.01 12.29
N ASP A 98 -0.73 -2.53 11.05
CA ASP A 98 -0.28 -1.17 10.75
C ASP A 98 -1.25 -0.11 11.31
N ASP A 99 -0.73 1.08 11.65
CA ASP A 99 -1.56 2.22 12.04
C ASP A 99 -2.27 2.81 10.81
N LEU A 100 -3.48 2.30 10.54
CA LEU A 100 -4.25 2.67 9.36
C LEU A 100 -4.62 4.16 9.31
N ASN A 101 -4.82 4.81 10.47
CA ASN A 101 -5.17 6.24 10.49
C ASN A 101 -3.97 7.08 10.10
N ALA A 102 -2.81 6.82 10.70
CA ALA A 102 -1.60 7.57 10.37
C ALA A 102 -1.17 7.36 8.91
N ILE A 103 -1.32 6.14 8.37
CA ILE A 103 -1.06 5.86 6.96
C ILE A 103 -2.09 6.57 6.06
N ALA A 104 -3.37 6.57 6.43
CA ALA A 104 -4.41 7.28 5.69
C ALA A 104 -4.15 8.79 5.62
N ASP A 105 -3.64 9.41 6.68
CA ASP A 105 -3.26 10.83 6.68
C ASP A 105 -2.19 11.12 5.62
N VAL A 106 -1.17 10.26 5.49
CA VAL A 106 -0.14 10.36 4.45
C VAL A 106 -0.76 10.15 3.07
N CYS A 107 -1.59 9.12 2.90
CA CYS A 107 -2.25 8.84 1.63
C CYS A 107 -3.14 10.00 1.15
N GLU A 108 -3.92 10.62 2.05
CA GLU A 108 -4.78 11.76 1.74
C GLU A 108 -3.95 12.99 1.36
N LYS A 109 -2.87 13.27 2.10
CA LYS A 109 -1.94 14.39 1.83
C LYS A 109 -1.34 14.30 0.43
N TYR A 110 -0.90 13.12 0.01
CA TYR A 110 -0.24 12.90 -1.29
C TYR A 110 -1.17 12.31 -2.37
N LYS A 111 -2.46 12.19 -2.09
CA LYS A 111 -3.49 11.64 -3.00
C LYS A 111 -3.16 10.24 -3.52
N LEU A 112 -2.69 9.37 -2.62
CA LEU A 112 -2.32 7.98 -2.91
C LEU A 112 -3.51 7.05 -2.68
N TRP A 113 -3.57 5.96 -3.44
CA TRP A 113 -4.54 4.91 -3.20
C TRP A 113 -4.14 4.10 -1.97
N LEU A 114 -4.95 4.14 -0.92
CA LEU A 114 -4.78 3.29 0.25
C LEU A 114 -5.51 1.96 0.07
N HIS A 115 -4.73 0.89 0.03
CA HIS A 115 -5.21 -0.48 0.14
C HIS A 115 -4.85 -1.06 1.49
N VAL A 116 -5.79 -1.79 2.11
CA VAL A 116 -5.50 -2.62 3.28
C VAL A 116 -5.52 -4.09 2.88
N ASP A 117 -4.40 -4.77 3.11
CA ASP A 117 -4.30 -6.22 3.10
C ASP A 117 -4.74 -6.76 4.46
N ALA A 118 -5.99 -7.21 4.53
CA ALA A 118 -6.55 -7.84 5.72
C ALA A 118 -6.83 -9.33 5.48
N ALA A 119 -6.11 -9.97 4.56
CA ALA A 119 -6.33 -11.38 4.23
C ALA A 119 -6.19 -12.30 5.46
N HIS A 120 -5.30 -11.96 6.39
CA HIS A 120 -5.13 -12.67 7.65
C HIS A 120 -5.92 -12.02 8.80
N GLY A 121 -5.71 -10.72 9.04
CA GLY A 121 -6.30 -10.02 10.20
C GLY A 121 -7.73 -9.53 10.00
N GLY A 122 -8.32 -9.61 8.81
CA GLY A 122 -9.65 -9.06 8.50
C GLY A 122 -10.78 -9.65 9.34
N SER A 123 -10.64 -10.93 9.71
CA SER A 123 -11.62 -11.63 10.55
C SER A 123 -11.81 -10.98 11.94
N VAL A 124 -10.84 -10.21 12.44
CA VAL A 124 -10.97 -9.51 13.74
C VAL A 124 -12.09 -8.47 13.73
N MET A 125 -12.53 -8.01 12.56
CA MET A 125 -13.68 -7.12 12.40
C MET A 125 -14.97 -7.69 13.00
N LEU A 126 -15.12 -9.02 13.01
CA LEU A 126 -16.27 -9.72 13.58
C LEU A 126 -16.20 -9.84 15.12
N SER A 127 -15.01 -9.64 15.69
CA SER A 127 -14.81 -9.73 17.15
C SER A 127 -15.10 -8.39 17.82
N LYS A 128 -16.03 -8.40 18.78
CA LYS A 128 -16.29 -7.23 19.64
C LYS A 128 -15.04 -6.76 20.39
N ASN A 129 -14.14 -7.69 20.74
CA ASN A 129 -12.95 -7.42 21.53
C ASN A 129 -11.77 -6.95 20.66
N HIS A 130 -11.67 -7.39 19.40
CA HIS A 130 -10.48 -7.16 18.56
C HIS A 130 -10.70 -6.27 17.34
N LYS A 131 -11.95 -5.91 17.00
CA LYS A 131 -12.23 -5.02 15.86
C LYS A 131 -11.50 -3.67 15.88
N HIS A 132 -11.06 -3.23 17.06
CA HIS A 132 -10.29 -2.00 17.23
C HIS A 132 -8.92 -2.03 16.54
N LEU A 133 -8.37 -3.22 16.26
CA LEU A 133 -7.12 -3.39 15.51
C LEU A 133 -7.23 -2.94 14.04
N LEU A 134 -8.45 -2.84 13.51
CA LEU A 134 -8.75 -2.34 12.16
C LEU A 134 -9.26 -0.90 12.15
N LYS A 135 -9.09 -0.14 13.25
CA LYS A 135 -9.55 1.25 13.31
C LYS A 135 -8.88 2.08 12.21
N GLY A 136 -9.67 2.74 11.36
CA GLY A 136 -9.20 3.50 10.20
C GLY A 136 -9.39 2.77 8.87
N VAL A 137 -9.78 1.49 8.87
CA VAL A 137 -10.06 0.71 7.64
C VAL A 137 -11.16 1.35 6.77
N GLU A 138 -12.06 2.11 7.37
CA GLU A 138 -13.11 2.86 6.70
C GLU A 138 -12.60 3.99 5.79
N ARG A 139 -11.34 4.42 5.96
CA ARG A 139 -10.68 5.44 5.12
C ARG A 139 -9.99 4.84 3.89
N THR A 140 -10.02 3.52 3.75
CA THR A 140 -9.34 2.81 2.66
C THR A 140 -10.18 2.81 1.40
N ILE A 141 -9.53 2.70 0.24
CA ILE A 141 -10.23 2.65 -1.05
C ILE A 141 -10.49 1.19 -1.47
N SER A 142 -9.61 0.27 -1.09
CA SER A 142 -9.83 -1.16 -1.30
C SER A 142 -9.31 -2.01 -0.15
N LEU A 143 -10.00 -3.11 0.12
CA LEU A 143 -9.67 -4.09 1.16
C LEU A 143 -9.52 -5.47 0.49
N ALA A 144 -8.58 -6.28 1.00
CA ALA A 144 -8.45 -7.70 0.67
C ALA A 144 -8.80 -8.57 1.87
#